data_AF-A0A7X8A5F4-F1
#
_entry.id   AF-A0A7X8A5F4-F1
#
_cell.length_a   1.000
_cell.length_b   1.000
_cell.length_c   1.000
_cell.angle_alpha   90.00
_cell.angle_beta   90.00
_cell.angle_gamma   90.00
#
_symmetry.space_group_name_H-M   'P 1'
#
loop_
_entity.id
_entity.type
_entity.pdbx_description
1 polymer ?
#
loop_
_entity_poly.entity_id
_entity_poly.type
_entity_poly.pdbx_seq_one_letter_code
_entity_poly.pdbx_strand_id
1 'polypeptide(L)'
;MAEEKFDRTSLDKMARFERKFFDSDEVCTYIGSGSIGGKAQGLVFIKDSLLAHFNHAAFPGITVNIPTFTVIATDMFDAFMQRNNLYEIAYSDERDEYIADAFQRASLPAELVGDLYALIAQVHTPLAIRSSSLLEDKMFEPFAGVYATKMIPNNQFDAESRFRILVEAIKFVYASTFFKEAKEYIKMTKQTAADEKMAVIIQEVVGRRFGERFYPHFSGVGRSYNFYPTGHAQSKDGVVNLALGLGKMIVDGGKSWTYAPTFPKAYPPYKSMGDLIKHTQNEFWAVNMGRPPEHDPIKETEYLVKCGLDAAEADGTLRYVASTYSPQDDRLSVGVSGQGPRIVTFAPVLQYRQFPINDLLKELLKLCESTLGREVEIEFAVSLDPEGEEPARFGFLQVRPMFVSDLRIEVDENEMAGPGVIAASDEVLGNGLVNNIQDIVYLKTSKFDERESRIIAADLNSINRKLVEENRAYLLIVYGRLGTTDPPFGIPVEWSNISGAKVIVEVSLPDMNVELSQGSHFFHNVISFQVGYFSVRHSDPYGIKWEWIEKQKTIAETQFVRQVRPPASLKIKIDGRNRRGVILQ
;
A
#
# COMPACT_ATOMS: atom_id res chain seq x y z
N MET A 1 2.83 15.72 -23.37
CA MET A 1 2.53 17.11 -22.94
C MET A 1 2.47 17.28 -21.42
N ALA A 2 2.04 16.29 -20.63
CA ALA A 2 2.14 16.35 -19.16
C ALA A 2 3.56 16.03 -18.63
N GLU A 3 4.26 15.07 -19.25
CA GLU A 3 5.60 14.61 -18.83
C GLU A 3 6.70 15.68 -18.90
N GLU A 4 6.72 16.53 -19.94
CA GLU A 4 7.75 17.58 -20.10
C GLU A 4 7.64 18.73 -19.08
N LYS A 5 6.54 18.81 -18.31
CA LYS A 5 6.33 19.85 -17.30
C LYS A 5 6.83 19.47 -15.90
N PHE A 6 7.24 18.22 -15.65
CA PHE A 6 7.51 17.71 -14.29
C PHE A 6 9.00 17.74 -13.89
N ASP A 7 9.92 17.54 -14.83
CA ASP A 7 11.29 17.11 -14.49
C ASP A 7 12.26 18.24 -14.07
N ARG A 8 11.93 19.51 -14.34
CA ARG A 8 12.77 20.67 -13.97
C ARG A 8 12.14 21.66 -12.99
N THR A 9 10.83 21.65 -12.80
CA THR A 9 10.11 22.66 -12.02
C THR A 9 9.94 22.33 -10.53
N SER A 10 10.28 21.11 -10.10
CA SER A 10 9.94 20.63 -8.76
C SER A 10 10.86 21.16 -7.66
N LEU A 11 12.17 21.29 -7.93
CA LEU A 11 13.11 21.95 -7.01
C LEU A 11 12.84 23.46 -6.89
N ASP A 12 12.40 24.12 -7.97
CA ASP A 12 12.04 25.54 -7.98
C ASP A 12 10.83 25.85 -7.08
N LYS A 13 10.04 24.84 -6.72
CA LYS A 13 8.87 24.93 -5.84
C LYS A 13 9.17 24.57 -4.38
N MET A 14 10.40 24.20 -4.06
CA MET A 14 10.85 23.89 -2.71
C MET A 14 11.94 24.85 -2.26
N ALA A 15 11.99 25.16 -0.97
CA ALA A 15 13.09 25.91 -0.41
C ALA A 15 14.32 25.00 -0.22
N ARG A 16 15.52 25.49 -0.55
CA ARG A 16 16.75 24.77 -0.20
C ARG A 16 16.89 24.76 1.33
N PHE A 17 17.27 23.63 1.90
CA PHE A 17 17.54 23.55 3.33
C PHE A 17 18.77 24.41 3.69
N GLU A 18 18.60 25.33 4.63
CA GLU A 18 19.67 26.20 5.12
C GLU A 18 19.89 25.99 6.63
N ARG A 19 21.14 25.78 7.04
CA ARG A 19 21.53 25.52 8.44
C ARG A 19 21.30 26.69 9.41
N LYS A 20 20.86 27.85 8.90
CA LYS A 20 20.64 29.08 9.66
C LYS A 20 19.21 29.57 9.44
N PHE A 21 18.25 29.01 10.16
CA PHE A 21 16.87 29.47 10.05
C PHE A 21 16.09 29.14 11.32
N PHE A 22 16.30 29.93 12.38
CA PHE A 22 15.49 29.82 13.60
C PHE A 22 14.05 30.37 13.40
N ASP A 23 13.57 30.60 12.16
CA ASP A 23 12.28 31.22 11.84
C ASP A 23 11.76 30.91 10.39
N SER A 24 12.07 29.76 9.76
CA SER A 24 11.47 29.48 8.44
C SER A 24 10.14 28.78 8.59
N ASP A 25 9.06 29.39 8.09
CA ASP A 25 7.74 28.75 7.91
C ASP A 25 7.74 27.74 6.73
N GLU A 26 8.92 27.32 6.25
CA GLU A 26 9.08 26.46 5.08
C GLU A 26 8.72 25.00 5.39
N VAL A 27 7.51 24.61 4.96
CA VAL A 27 6.95 23.26 5.18
C VAL A 27 7.68 22.18 4.36
N CYS A 28 8.34 22.55 3.25
CA CYS A 28 8.95 21.59 2.32
C CYS A 28 10.35 22.07 1.91
N THR A 29 11.39 21.36 2.33
CA THR A 29 12.78 21.70 2.02
C THR A 29 13.54 20.55 1.36
N TYR A 30 14.69 20.84 0.73
CA TYR A 30 15.55 19.81 0.12
C TYR A 30 17.05 20.02 0.41
N ILE A 31 17.80 18.91 0.42
CA ILE A 31 19.26 18.84 0.57
C ILE A 31 19.81 18.12 -0.67
N GLY A 32 20.79 18.73 -1.33
CA GLY A 32 21.40 18.23 -2.57
C GLY A 32 20.92 18.98 -3.81
N SER A 33 21.14 18.39 -4.98
CA SER A 33 20.93 19.01 -6.29
C SER A 33 20.32 18.07 -7.34
N GLY A 34 20.17 16.78 -7.03
CA GLY A 34 19.52 15.79 -7.89
C GLY A 34 17.99 15.82 -7.83
N SER A 35 17.35 14.77 -8.34
CA SER A 35 15.89 14.61 -8.24
C SER A 35 15.47 14.35 -6.78
N ILE A 36 14.23 14.75 -6.46
CA ILE A 36 13.56 14.49 -5.19
C ILE A 36 12.72 13.19 -5.21
N GLY A 37 12.58 12.56 -6.38
CA GLY A 37 11.81 11.32 -6.59
C GLY A 37 10.28 11.46 -6.51
N GLY A 38 9.58 10.40 -6.92
CA GLY A 38 8.15 10.47 -7.29
C GLY A 38 7.21 10.80 -6.14
N LYS A 39 7.44 10.20 -4.98
CA LYS A 39 6.65 10.51 -3.76
C LYS A 39 6.77 11.97 -3.36
N ALA A 40 7.98 12.54 -3.35
CA ALA A 40 8.18 13.93 -2.99
C ALA A 40 7.58 14.87 -4.04
N GLN A 41 7.78 14.59 -5.33
CA GLN A 41 7.20 15.37 -6.42
C GLN A 41 5.67 15.43 -6.33
N GLY A 42 5.01 14.30 -6.07
CA GLY A 42 3.55 14.26 -5.89
C GLY A 42 3.06 15.16 -4.75
N LEU A 43 3.77 15.16 -3.61
CA LEU A 43 3.46 16.03 -2.47
C LEU A 43 3.67 17.52 -2.77
N VAL A 44 4.80 17.87 -3.40
CA VAL A 44 5.08 19.26 -3.81
C VAL A 44 4.04 19.75 -4.80
N PHE A 45 3.68 18.92 -5.78
CA PHE A 45 2.69 19.27 -6.78
C PHE A 45 1.31 19.56 -6.18
N ILE A 46 0.85 18.74 -5.24
CA ILE A 46 -0.46 18.93 -4.62
C ILE A 46 -0.48 20.05 -3.58
N LYS A 47 0.67 20.38 -2.95
CA LYS A 47 0.80 21.51 -2.01
C LYS A 47 0.25 22.80 -2.60
N ASP A 48 0.73 23.17 -3.79
CA ASP A 48 0.34 24.40 -4.46
C ASP A 48 -1.17 24.42 -4.74
N SER A 49 -1.70 23.27 -5.17
CA SER A 49 -3.12 23.10 -5.46
C SER A 49 -3.99 23.19 -4.20
N LEU A 50 -3.54 22.61 -3.09
CA LEU A 50 -4.23 22.69 -1.80
C LEU A 50 -4.28 24.13 -1.32
N LEU A 51 -3.14 24.83 -1.33
CA LEU A 51 -3.05 26.23 -0.91
C LEU A 51 -3.92 27.16 -1.76
N ALA A 52 -4.00 26.91 -3.07
CA ALA A 52 -4.72 27.78 -3.99
C ALA A 52 -6.23 27.50 -4.08
N HIS A 53 -6.68 26.25 -3.90
CA HIS A 53 -8.03 25.83 -4.28
C HIS A 53 -8.82 25.12 -3.19
N PHE A 54 -8.21 24.71 -2.07
CA PHE A 54 -8.96 24.03 -1.01
C PHE A 54 -9.80 25.02 -0.19
N ASN A 55 -11.08 24.72 0.02
CA ASN A 55 -11.98 25.61 0.73
C ASN A 55 -11.89 25.39 2.25
N HIS A 56 -10.86 25.97 2.88
CA HIS A 56 -10.68 25.91 4.34
C HIS A 56 -11.91 26.39 5.13
N ALA A 57 -12.69 27.34 4.58
CA ALA A 57 -13.88 27.87 5.25
C ALA A 57 -15.03 26.85 5.35
N ALA A 58 -15.06 25.82 4.50
CA ALA A 58 -16.05 24.74 4.58
C ALA A 58 -15.81 23.78 5.74
N PHE A 59 -14.60 23.77 6.32
CA PHE A 59 -14.18 22.83 7.36
C PHE A 59 -13.58 23.56 8.57
N PRO A 60 -14.39 24.37 9.30
CA PRO A 60 -13.90 25.08 10.47
C PRO A 60 -13.38 24.11 11.53
N GLY A 61 -12.26 24.46 12.17
CA GLY A 61 -11.62 23.62 13.18
C GLY A 61 -10.82 22.44 12.61
N ILE A 62 -10.64 22.37 11.29
CA ILE A 62 -9.82 21.35 10.63
C ILE A 62 -8.67 22.02 9.87
N THR A 63 -7.44 21.65 10.23
CA THR A 63 -6.25 22.03 9.48
C THR A 63 -5.91 20.89 8.52
N VAL A 64 -6.04 21.16 7.22
CA VAL A 64 -5.54 20.28 6.17
C VAL A 64 -4.15 20.75 5.78
N ASN A 65 -3.14 19.92 6.01
CA ASN A 65 -1.77 20.25 5.65
C ASN A 65 -1.00 19.04 5.12
N ILE A 66 0.06 19.33 4.37
CA ILE A 66 1.11 18.35 4.13
C ILE A 66 2.05 18.44 5.32
N PRO A 67 2.34 17.32 6.03
CA PRO A 67 3.28 17.34 7.15
C PRO A 67 4.65 17.81 6.71
N THR A 68 5.32 18.60 7.55
CA THR A 68 6.64 19.17 7.25
C THR A 68 7.61 18.06 6.87
N PHE A 69 8.34 18.27 5.77
CA PHE A 69 9.33 17.30 5.31
C PHE A 69 10.57 17.96 4.67
N THR A 70 11.68 17.23 4.75
CA THR A 70 12.92 17.52 4.04
C THR A 70 13.28 16.36 3.13
N VAL A 71 13.69 16.64 1.90
CA VAL A 71 14.11 15.60 0.95
C VAL A 71 15.62 15.61 0.78
N ILE A 72 16.25 14.46 0.92
CA ILE A 72 17.62 14.21 0.48
C ILE A 72 17.55 13.79 -0.99
N ALA A 73 18.11 14.60 -1.89
CA ALA A 73 18.08 14.37 -3.33
C ALA A 73 19.01 13.22 -3.77
N THR A 74 18.77 12.71 -4.99
CA THR A 74 19.44 11.52 -5.53
C THR A 74 20.96 11.65 -5.72
N ASP A 75 21.51 12.86 -5.82
CA ASP A 75 22.96 13.10 -5.90
C ASP A 75 23.69 12.72 -4.61
N MET A 76 23.03 12.87 -3.46
CA MET A 76 23.60 12.41 -2.18
C MET A 76 23.64 10.88 -2.08
N PHE A 77 22.67 10.20 -2.69
CA PHE A 77 22.68 8.74 -2.82
C PHE A 77 23.84 8.28 -3.70
N ASP A 78 24.04 8.90 -4.87
CA ASP A 78 25.18 8.59 -5.75
C ASP A 78 26.52 8.79 -5.03
N ALA A 79 26.67 9.92 -4.33
CA ALA A 79 27.87 10.23 -3.56
C ALA A 79 28.11 9.20 -2.43
N PHE A 80 27.06 8.77 -1.75
CA PHE A 80 27.12 7.72 -0.72
C PHE A 80 27.56 6.37 -1.30
N MET A 81 26.97 5.94 -2.42
CA MET A 81 27.30 4.67 -3.07
C MET A 81 28.74 4.64 -3.57
N GLN A 82 29.19 5.69 -4.26
CA GLN A 82 30.54 5.79 -4.82
C GLN A 82 31.62 5.85 -3.73
N ARG A 83 31.44 6.71 -2.72
CA ARG A 83 32.42 6.91 -1.64
C ARG A 83 32.70 5.63 -0.86
N ASN A 84 31.69 4.78 -0.70
CA ASN A 84 31.76 3.58 0.12
C ASN A 84 31.97 2.29 -0.71
N ASN A 85 32.14 2.40 -2.04
CA ASN A 85 32.26 1.27 -2.96
C ASN A 85 31.14 0.22 -2.80
N LEU A 86 29.89 0.68 -2.64
CA LEU A 86 28.76 -0.20 -2.28
C LEU A 86 28.16 -0.95 -3.46
N TYR A 87 28.45 -0.55 -4.71
CA TYR A 87 27.80 -1.16 -5.89
C TYR A 87 28.03 -2.67 -6.00
N GLU A 88 29.22 -3.17 -5.64
CA GLU A 88 29.54 -4.59 -5.72
C GLU A 88 28.63 -5.43 -4.80
N ILE A 89 28.53 -5.04 -3.52
CA ILE A 89 27.66 -5.72 -2.55
C ILE A 89 26.18 -5.44 -2.84
N ALA A 90 25.84 -4.25 -3.32
CA ALA A 90 24.47 -3.87 -3.63
C ALA A 90 23.89 -4.68 -4.80
N TYR A 91 24.67 -5.00 -5.83
CA TYR A 91 24.22 -5.80 -6.98
C TYR A 91 24.51 -7.30 -6.86
N SER A 92 25.06 -7.76 -5.74
CA SER A 92 25.27 -9.19 -5.51
C SER A 92 23.97 -9.95 -5.22
N ASP A 93 24.03 -11.27 -5.19
CA ASP A 93 22.96 -12.16 -4.74
C ASP A 93 23.07 -12.50 -3.23
N GLU A 94 23.79 -11.68 -2.46
CA GLU A 94 23.89 -11.82 -1.01
C GLU A 94 22.54 -11.60 -0.32
N ARG A 95 22.42 -12.11 0.91
CA ARG A 95 21.21 -11.92 1.72
C ARG A 95 21.00 -10.45 2.07
N ASP A 96 19.74 -10.04 2.15
CA ASP A 96 19.35 -8.67 2.47
C ASP A 96 19.98 -8.17 3.78
N GLU A 97 20.16 -9.04 4.77
CA GLU A 97 20.83 -8.68 6.03
C GLU A 97 22.31 -8.28 5.83
N TYR A 98 23.03 -8.99 4.95
CA TYR A 98 24.44 -8.65 4.65
C TYR A 98 24.56 -7.36 3.85
N ILE A 99 23.64 -7.11 2.92
CA ILE A 99 23.56 -5.84 2.19
C ILE A 99 23.27 -4.71 3.18
N ALA A 100 22.27 -4.88 4.04
CA ALA A 100 21.93 -3.88 5.05
C ALA A 100 23.09 -3.58 5.99
N ASP A 101 23.80 -4.61 6.48
CA ASP A 101 25.00 -4.45 7.33
C ASP A 101 26.11 -3.65 6.64
N ALA A 102 26.35 -3.90 5.35
CA ALA A 102 27.34 -3.15 4.58
C ALA A 102 26.98 -1.65 4.49
N PHE A 103 25.70 -1.35 4.24
CA PHE A 103 25.18 0.01 4.20
C PHE A 103 25.22 0.68 5.59
N GLN A 104 24.97 -0.07 6.67
CA GLN A 104 25.05 0.46 8.02
C GLN A 104 26.49 0.90 8.40
N ARG A 105 27.50 0.15 7.93
CA ARG A 105 28.93 0.48 8.15
C ARG A 105 29.46 1.63 7.28
N ALA A 106 28.76 1.96 6.19
CA ALA A 106 29.15 3.02 5.28
C ALA A 106 29.03 4.43 5.91
N SER A 107 29.76 5.41 5.37
CA SER A 107 29.74 6.80 5.84
C SER A 107 28.96 7.71 4.90
N LEU A 108 28.05 8.52 5.45
CA LEU A 108 27.34 9.55 4.68
C LEU A 108 28.32 10.66 4.21
N PRO A 109 28.02 11.36 3.10
CA PRO A 109 28.78 12.55 2.69
C PRO A 109 28.83 13.62 3.80
N ALA A 110 29.99 14.27 3.98
CA ALA A 110 30.21 15.20 5.09
C ALA A 110 29.27 16.43 5.05
N GLU A 111 28.92 16.89 3.84
CA GLU A 111 27.94 17.95 3.64
C GLU A 111 26.59 17.53 4.21
N LEU A 112 26.07 16.37 3.77
CA LEU A 112 24.80 15.81 4.26
C LEU A 112 24.80 15.61 5.78
N VAL A 113 25.90 15.12 6.37
CA VAL A 113 26.02 14.93 7.83
C VAL A 113 25.77 16.24 8.59
N GLY A 114 26.34 17.36 8.13
CA GLY A 114 26.15 18.65 8.77
C GLY A 114 24.72 19.18 8.67
N ASP A 115 24.05 18.95 7.53
CA ASP A 115 22.65 19.36 7.33
C ASP A 115 21.69 18.51 8.17
N LEU A 116 21.90 17.20 8.20
CA LEU A 116 21.09 16.28 9.01
C LEU A 116 21.22 16.56 10.51
N TYR A 117 22.42 16.89 10.99
CA TYR A 117 22.62 17.27 12.39
C TYR A 117 21.89 18.59 12.73
N ALA A 118 21.95 19.58 11.84
CA ALA A 118 21.24 20.84 12.02
C ALA A 118 19.71 20.65 12.04
N LEU A 119 19.19 19.75 11.21
CA LEU A 119 17.77 19.37 11.16
C LEU A 119 17.34 18.69 12.48
N ILE A 120 18.04 17.64 12.89
CA ILE A 120 17.62 16.80 14.03
C ILE A 120 17.82 17.48 15.39
N ALA A 121 18.69 18.50 15.46
CA ALA A 121 18.85 19.33 16.63
C ALA A 121 17.57 20.12 16.98
N GLN A 122 16.75 20.45 15.97
CA GLN A 122 15.55 21.27 16.13
C GLN A 122 14.28 20.43 16.27
N VAL A 123 14.24 19.25 15.64
CA VAL A 123 13.04 18.40 15.60
C VAL A 123 13.04 17.38 16.74
N HIS A 124 11.93 17.33 17.49
CA HIS A 124 11.70 16.42 18.62
C HIS A 124 10.43 15.57 18.48
N THR A 125 9.78 15.65 17.31
CA THR A 125 8.63 14.82 16.96
C THR A 125 9.07 13.56 16.22
N PRO A 126 8.29 12.47 16.27
CA PRO A 126 8.59 11.27 15.49
C PRO A 126 8.70 11.57 14.00
N LEU A 127 9.61 10.86 13.33
CA LEU A 127 9.92 11.05 11.91
C LEU A 127 9.70 9.76 11.13
N ALA A 128 9.12 9.87 9.93
CA ALA A 128 9.07 8.83 8.92
C ALA A 128 10.17 9.10 7.88
N ILE A 129 11.10 8.16 7.74
CA ILE A 129 12.15 8.17 6.74
C ILE A 129 11.66 7.27 5.59
N ARG A 130 11.26 7.89 4.48
CA ARG A 130 10.59 7.25 3.36
C ARG A 130 11.47 7.29 2.12
N SER A 131 11.49 6.18 1.40
CA SER A 131 12.01 6.11 0.04
C SER A 131 11.21 6.99 -0.93
N SER A 132 11.89 7.65 -1.87
CA SER A 132 11.31 8.39 -2.99
C SER A 132 12.15 8.07 -4.23
N SER A 133 11.74 7.03 -4.95
CA SER A 133 12.49 6.51 -6.10
C SER A 133 12.41 7.46 -7.29
N LEU A 134 13.47 7.48 -8.11
CA LEU A 134 13.45 8.17 -9.40
C LEU A 134 12.53 7.47 -10.41
N LEU A 135 12.42 6.14 -10.38
CA LEU A 135 11.56 5.42 -11.31
C LEU A 135 10.07 5.60 -10.97
N GLU A 136 9.74 5.98 -9.72
CA GLU A 136 8.41 6.47 -9.36
C GLU A 136 8.02 7.79 -10.07
N ASP A 137 8.99 8.58 -10.57
CA ASP A 137 8.72 9.83 -11.33
C ASP A 137 8.04 9.56 -12.67
N LYS A 138 8.20 8.35 -13.22
CA LYS A 138 7.48 7.93 -14.43
C LYS A 138 6.04 7.63 -14.01
N MET A 139 5.14 8.60 -14.19
CA MET A 139 3.69 8.58 -13.91
C MET A 139 2.89 7.32 -14.31
N PHE A 140 3.53 6.36 -15.00
CA PHE A 140 2.95 5.16 -15.57
C PHE A 140 3.66 3.87 -15.15
N GLU A 141 4.73 3.94 -14.34
CA GLU A 141 5.40 2.73 -13.86
C GLU A 141 4.92 2.35 -12.44
N PRO A 142 4.58 1.07 -12.24
CA PRO A 142 4.21 0.56 -10.93
C PRO A 142 5.45 0.65 -10.06
N PHE A 143 5.44 1.37 -8.93
CA PHE A 143 6.52 1.32 -7.91
C PHE A 143 5.95 1.41 -6.49
N ALA A 144 4.74 0.93 -6.29
CA ALA A 144 4.08 0.99 -4.99
C ALA A 144 4.61 -0.10 -4.05
N GLY A 145 5.25 0.32 -2.95
CA GLY A 145 5.53 -0.58 -1.82
C GLY A 145 6.76 -1.44 -1.90
N VAL A 146 7.60 -1.19 -2.91
CA VAL A 146 8.84 -1.92 -3.13
C VAL A 146 9.92 -1.53 -2.11
N TYR A 147 9.84 -0.31 -1.60
CA TYR A 147 10.90 0.29 -0.81
C TYR A 147 10.45 0.59 0.61
N ALA A 148 11.34 0.35 1.56
CA ALA A 148 11.03 0.43 2.97
C ALA A 148 10.75 1.86 3.45
N THR A 149 10.00 1.98 4.54
CA THR A 149 9.84 3.21 5.32
C THR A 149 10.20 2.91 6.77
N LYS A 150 11.16 3.65 7.33
CA LYS A 150 11.55 3.48 8.74
C LYS A 150 11.04 4.66 9.55
N MET A 151 10.17 4.39 10.52
CA MET A 151 9.70 5.40 11.47
C MET A 151 10.56 5.38 12.73
N ILE A 152 10.97 6.55 13.21
CA ILE A 152 11.81 6.73 14.39
C ILE A 152 11.11 7.62 15.42
N PRO A 153 11.30 7.38 16.72
CA PRO A 153 10.57 8.09 17.77
C PRO A 153 11.11 9.50 17.99
N ASN A 154 12.41 9.70 17.72
CA ASN A 154 13.09 10.99 17.78
C ASN A 154 12.85 11.74 19.12
N ASN A 155 12.78 11.00 20.22
CA ASN A 155 12.39 11.48 21.54
C ASN A 155 13.53 11.39 22.57
N GLN A 156 14.74 11.04 22.16
CA GLN A 156 15.94 11.02 23.00
C GLN A 156 16.32 12.46 23.40
N PHE A 157 16.84 12.63 24.61
CA PHE A 157 17.18 13.95 25.16
C PHE A 157 18.29 14.63 24.36
N ASP A 158 19.36 13.90 24.02
CA ASP A 158 20.50 14.43 23.30
C ASP A 158 20.31 14.34 21.77
N ALA A 159 20.73 15.38 21.06
CA ALA A 159 20.65 15.44 19.62
C ALA A 159 21.55 14.40 18.93
N GLU A 160 22.63 13.94 19.59
CA GLU A 160 23.57 12.96 19.04
C GLU A 160 22.91 11.58 18.90
N SER A 161 22.16 11.12 19.89
CA SER A 161 21.42 9.87 19.83
C SER A 161 20.31 9.92 18.79
N ARG A 162 19.58 11.05 18.69
CA ARG A 162 18.57 11.25 17.63
C ARG A 162 19.21 11.26 16.24
N PHE A 163 20.35 11.93 16.10
CA PHE A 163 21.13 11.96 14.86
C PHE A 163 21.58 10.56 14.43
N ARG A 164 22.12 9.76 15.35
CA ARG A 164 22.54 8.38 15.07
C ARG A 164 21.38 7.55 14.52
N ILE A 165 20.23 7.59 15.18
CA ILE A 165 19.02 6.86 14.76
C ILE A 165 18.53 7.33 13.38
N LEU A 166 18.56 8.65 13.12
CA LEU A 166 18.21 9.20 11.80
C LEU A 166 19.15 8.69 10.70
N VAL A 167 20.46 8.69 10.95
CA VAL A 167 21.46 8.21 10.00
C VAL A 167 21.28 6.71 9.71
N GLU A 168 21.04 5.90 10.74
CA GLU A 168 20.76 4.47 10.60
C GLU A 168 19.50 4.23 9.76
N ALA A 169 18.44 5.01 9.99
CA ALA A 169 17.20 4.93 9.22
C ALA A 169 17.40 5.30 7.74
N ILE A 170 18.17 6.35 7.44
CA ILE A 170 18.49 6.75 6.06
C ILE A 170 19.29 5.64 5.35
N LYS A 171 20.30 5.09 6.01
CA LYS A 171 21.12 3.99 5.46
C LYS A 171 20.29 2.74 5.21
N PHE A 172 19.35 2.43 6.10
CA PHE A 172 18.42 1.31 5.91
C PHE A 172 17.53 1.53 4.68
N VAL A 173 16.99 2.73 4.49
CA VAL A 173 16.19 3.06 3.29
C VAL A 173 17.05 2.94 2.03
N TYR A 174 18.28 3.44 2.02
CA TYR A 174 19.20 3.23 0.89
C TYR A 174 19.48 1.76 0.61
N ALA A 175 19.72 0.95 1.65
CA ALA A 175 19.94 -0.49 1.51
C ALA A 175 18.72 -1.21 0.92
N SER A 176 17.51 -0.80 1.32
CA SER A 176 16.26 -1.42 0.86
C SER A 176 16.04 -1.35 -0.64
N THR A 177 16.68 -0.38 -1.32
CA THR A 177 16.71 -0.28 -2.80
C THR A 177 17.29 -1.54 -3.47
N PHE A 178 18.15 -2.26 -2.74
CA PHE A 178 18.91 -3.41 -3.22
C PHE A 178 18.50 -4.72 -2.57
N PHE A 179 17.42 -4.72 -1.80
CA PHE A 179 16.86 -5.96 -1.26
C PHE A 179 16.27 -6.82 -2.38
N LYS A 180 16.14 -8.11 -2.09
CA LYS A 180 15.68 -9.10 -3.05
C LYS A 180 14.35 -8.71 -3.68
N GLU A 181 13.37 -8.30 -2.87
CA GLU A 181 12.05 -7.87 -3.37
C GLU A 181 12.18 -6.70 -4.35
N ALA A 182 12.99 -5.69 -4.03
CA ALA A 182 13.22 -4.53 -4.89
C ALA A 182 13.94 -4.89 -6.20
N LYS A 183 14.97 -5.73 -6.13
CA LYS A 183 15.69 -6.22 -7.32
C LYS A 183 14.78 -7.03 -8.24
N GLU A 184 14.00 -7.93 -7.66
CA GLU A 184 13.04 -8.75 -8.41
C GLU A 184 12.00 -7.86 -9.08
N TYR A 185 11.49 -6.86 -8.36
CA TYR A 185 10.56 -5.88 -8.90
C TYR A 185 11.11 -5.12 -10.12
N ILE A 186 12.32 -4.57 -10.02
CA ILE A 186 12.93 -3.82 -11.12
C ILE A 186 13.11 -4.71 -12.35
N LYS A 187 13.51 -5.98 -12.19
CA LYS A 187 13.62 -6.95 -13.30
C LYS A 187 12.31 -7.17 -14.05
N MET A 188 11.15 -6.91 -13.42
CA MET A 188 9.83 -7.03 -14.05
C MET A 188 9.45 -5.77 -14.84
N THR A 189 10.12 -4.65 -14.57
CA THR A 189 9.95 -3.42 -15.35
C THR A 189 10.86 -3.44 -16.58
N LYS A 190 10.72 -2.45 -17.46
CA LYS A 190 11.64 -2.27 -18.60
C LYS A 190 12.96 -1.58 -18.20
N GLN A 191 13.14 -1.28 -16.91
CA GLN A 191 14.27 -0.52 -16.38
C GLN A 191 15.38 -1.46 -15.92
N THR A 192 16.61 -0.94 -15.83
CA THR A 192 17.70 -1.68 -15.22
C THR A 192 17.91 -1.25 -13.77
N ALA A 193 18.41 -2.14 -12.92
CA ALA A 193 18.73 -1.81 -11.53
C ALA A 193 19.85 -0.74 -11.40
N ALA A 194 20.57 -0.45 -12.49
CA ALA A 194 21.56 0.62 -12.57
C ALA A 194 20.92 2.01 -12.77
N ASP A 195 19.68 2.07 -13.27
CA ASP A 195 18.94 3.31 -13.49
C ASP A 195 18.22 3.79 -12.21
N GLU A 196 18.07 2.91 -11.22
CA GLU A 196 17.38 3.20 -9.97
C GLU A 196 18.24 4.06 -9.04
N LYS A 197 17.71 5.24 -8.70
CA LYS A 197 18.29 6.16 -7.71
C LYS A 197 17.27 6.49 -6.65
N MET A 198 17.75 6.61 -5.42
CA MET A 198 16.88 6.80 -4.26
C MET A 198 17.05 8.19 -3.65
N ALA A 199 15.99 9.01 -3.72
CA ALA A 199 15.84 10.15 -2.81
C ALA A 199 15.20 9.67 -1.51
N VAL A 200 15.38 10.44 -0.43
CA VAL A 200 14.84 10.09 0.90
C VAL A 200 14.05 11.26 1.47
N ILE A 201 12.81 11.02 1.84
CA ILE A 201 11.94 11.99 2.51
C ILE A 201 12.04 11.77 4.01
N ILE A 202 12.43 12.80 4.75
CA ILE A 202 12.36 12.88 6.21
C ILE A 202 11.12 13.69 6.55
N GLN A 203 10.05 13.05 7.02
CA GLN A 203 8.74 13.66 7.22
C GLN A 203 8.27 13.51 8.66
N GLU A 204 7.62 14.55 9.21
CA GLU A 204 6.94 14.47 10.50
C GLU A 204 5.83 13.40 10.47
N VAL A 205 5.79 12.51 11.47
CA VAL A 205 4.67 11.57 11.64
C VAL A 205 3.46 12.30 12.19
N VAL A 206 2.33 12.19 11.49
CA VAL A 206 1.06 12.75 11.95
C VAL A 206 0.50 11.90 13.08
N GLY A 207 0.28 12.51 14.24
CA GLY A 207 -0.31 11.83 15.38
C GLY A 207 -0.25 12.64 16.67
N ARG A 208 -0.57 11.99 17.79
CA ARG A 208 -0.42 12.53 19.15
C ARG A 208 0.30 11.51 20.02
N ARG A 209 0.93 11.99 21.08
CA ARG A 209 1.57 11.15 22.09
C ARG A 209 0.55 10.73 23.15
N PHE A 210 0.43 9.43 23.38
CA PHE A 210 -0.37 8.82 24.44
C PHE A 210 0.57 7.98 25.31
N GLY A 211 1.14 8.61 26.36
CA GLY A 211 2.15 7.99 27.21
C GLY A 211 3.39 7.54 26.43
N GLU A 212 3.56 6.23 26.30
CA GLU A 212 4.68 5.59 25.59
C GLU A 212 4.36 5.25 24.12
N ARG A 213 3.23 5.74 23.58
CA ARG A 213 2.82 5.49 22.19
C ARG A 213 2.65 6.80 21.45
N PHE A 214 2.95 6.82 20.16
CA PHE A 214 2.60 7.94 19.28
C PHE A 214 1.93 7.41 18.01
N TYR A 215 0.70 7.87 17.75
CA TYR A 215 -0.09 7.44 16.60
C TYR A 215 -1.23 8.45 16.28
N PRO A 216 -1.74 8.48 15.05
CA PRO A 216 -2.94 9.23 14.71
C PRO A 216 -4.20 8.51 15.20
N HIS A 217 -5.28 9.25 15.41
CA HIS A 217 -6.57 8.66 15.80
C HIS A 217 -7.04 7.64 14.76
N PHE A 218 -6.80 7.93 13.49
CA PHE A 218 -6.90 6.97 12.41
C PHE A 218 -6.12 7.46 11.18
N SER A 219 -5.87 6.53 10.29
CA SER A 219 -5.26 6.75 8.97
C SER A 219 -6.14 6.13 7.90
N GLY A 220 -5.89 6.50 6.64
CA GLY A 220 -6.68 5.98 5.54
C GLY A 220 -6.03 6.10 4.18
N VAL A 221 -6.59 5.33 3.25
CA VAL A 221 -6.31 5.38 1.81
C VAL A 221 -7.62 5.60 1.09
N GLY A 222 -7.74 6.73 0.40
CA GLY A 222 -8.89 7.07 -0.42
C GLY A 222 -8.56 6.96 -1.90
N ARG A 223 -9.44 6.31 -2.67
CA ARG A 223 -9.34 6.18 -4.13
C ARG A 223 -10.58 6.75 -4.75
N SER A 224 -10.42 7.55 -5.80
CA SER A 224 -11.56 8.11 -6.53
C SER A 224 -12.23 7.11 -7.48
N TYR A 225 -11.55 6.00 -7.78
CA TYR A 225 -12.10 4.88 -8.52
C TYR A 225 -12.09 3.59 -7.70
N ASN A 226 -13.24 2.92 -7.63
CA ASN A 226 -13.40 1.63 -7.01
C ASN A 226 -13.43 0.52 -8.07
N PHE A 227 -12.44 -0.36 -7.99
CA PHE A 227 -12.32 -1.51 -8.86
C PHE A 227 -13.31 -2.63 -8.48
N TYR A 228 -13.69 -2.75 -7.21
CA TYR A 228 -14.74 -3.66 -6.73
C TYR A 228 -15.82 -2.93 -5.94
N PRO A 229 -16.75 -2.25 -6.63
CA PRO A 229 -17.89 -1.66 -5.96
C PRO A 229 -18.83 -2.75 -5.44
N THR A 230 -19.28 -2.60 -4.20
CA THR A 230 -20.20 -3.53 -3.53
C THR A 230 -21.52 -2.87 -3.16
N GLY A 231 -22.57 -3.68 -3.00
CA GLY A 231 -23.93 -3.19 -2.78
C GLY A 231 -24.43 -2.32 -3.94
N HIS A 232 -24.83 -1.09 -3.62
CA HIS A 232 -25.31 -0.09 -4.60
C HIS A 232 -24.21 0.83 -5.14
N ALA A 233 -22.96 0.68 -4.69
CA ALA A 233 -21.86 1.50 -5.17
C ALA A 233 -21.56 1.22 -6.65
N GLN A 234 -21.03 2.23 -7.33
CA GLN A 234 -20.47 2.16 -8.67
C GLN A 234 -18.96 2.42 -8.62
N SER A 235 -18.23 2.06 -9.69
CA SER A 235 -16.79 2.30 -9.71
C SER A 235 -16.41 3.78 -9.54
N LYS A 236 -17.24 4.70 -10.05
CA LYS A 236 -17.02 6.15 -9.91
C LYS A 236 -17.36 6.72 -8.53
N ASP A 237 -17.94 5.91 -7.62
CA ASP A 237 -18.18 6.35 -6.25
C ASP A 237 -16.92 6.35 -5.39
N GLY A 238 -15.83 5.76 -5.89
CA GLY A 238 -14.58 5.63 -5.16
C GLY A 238 -14.66 4.63 -4.00
N VAL A 239 -13.54 4.47 -3.30
CA VAL A 239 -13.42 3.60 -2.13
C VAL A 239 -12.44 4.18 -1.13
N VAL A 240 -12.79 4.11 0.16
CA VAL A 240 -11.93 4.55 1.26
C VAL A 240 -11.73 3.38 2.21
N ASN A 241 -10.47 3.14 2.58
CA ASN A 241 -10.07 2.21 3.62
C ASN A 241 -9.59 3.03 4.82
N LEU A 242 -10.07 2.73 6.02
CA LEU A 242 -9.69 3.39 7.27
C LEU A 242 -9.11 2.38 8.26
N ALA A 243 -8.11 2.79 9.04
CA ALA A 243 -7.56 2.00 10.13
C ALA A 243 -7.24 2.88 11.34
N LEU A 244 -7.47 2.36 12.54
CA LEU A 244 -6.97 2.93 13.79
C LEU A 244 -5.44 2.87 13.77
N GLY A 245 -4.79 3.95 14.25
CA GLY A 245 -3.34 4.04 14.32
C GLY A 245 -2.67 4.34 12.97
N LEU A 246 -1.39 3.98 12.87
CA LEU A 246 -0.56 4.27 11.70
C LEU A 246 -1.07 3.56 10.43
N GLY A 247 -0.91 4.23 9.28
CA GLY A 247 -1.34 3.75 7.96
C GLY A 247 -0.72 2.43 7.51
N LYS A 248 0.37 2.00 8.17
CA LYS A 248 1.01 0.70 7.95
C LYS A 248 0.02 -0.47 8.00
N MET A 249 -1.05 -0.37 8.80
CA MET A 249 -2.10 -1.41 8.85
C MET A 249 -2.77 -1.63 7.49
N ILE A 250 -3.08 -0.56 6.75
CA ILE A 250 -3.75 -0.65 5.44
C ILE A 250 -2.74 -1.08 4.37
N VAL A 251 -1.56 -0.46 4.41
CA VAL A 251 -0.49 -0.63 3.43
C VAL A 251 0.02 -2.08 3.41
N ASP A 252 0.23 -2.68 4.59
CA ASP A 252 0.64 -4.08 4.75
C ASP A 252 -0.51 -5.08 4.49
N GLY A 253 -1.68 -4.62 4.04
CA GLY A 253 -2.84 -5.48 3.73
C GLY A 253 -3.57 -6.03 4.96
N GLY A 254 -3.39 -5.41 6.12
CA GLY A 254 -4.08 -5.76 7.36
C GLY A 254 -5.56 -5.37 7.37
N LYS A 255 -6.22 -5.63 8.51
CA LYS A 255 -7.66 -5.38 8.68
C LYS A 255 -7.95 -3.88 8.69
N SER A 256 -8.81 -3.43 7.79
CA SER A 256 -9.25 -2.04 7.67
C SER A 256 -10.76 -1.96 7.39
N TRP A 257 -11.34 -0.80 7.67
CA TRP A 257 -12.75 -0.52 7.44
C TRP A 257 -12.95 0.13 6.06
N THR A 258 -13.72 -0.54 5.20
CA THR A 258 -13.87 -0.13 3.80
C THR A 258 -15.27 0.41 3.53
N TYR A 259 -15.38 1.54 2.83
CA TYR A 259 -16.66 2.10 2.43
C TYR A 259 -16.56 2.95 1.14
N ALA A 260 -17.69 3.16 0.48
CA ALA A 260 -17.79 4.09 -0.65
C ALA A 260 -18.13 5.51 -0.16
N PRO A 261 -17.38 6.56 -0.51
CA PRO A 261 -17.66 7.95 -0.12
C PRO A 261 -19.07 8.46 -0.42
N THR A 262 -19.73 7.93 -1.46
CA THR A 262 -21.14 8.23 -1.78
C THR A 262 -22.12 7.60 -0.77
N PHE A 263 -21.74 6.50 -0.12
CA PHE A 263 -22.55 5.73 0.83
C PHE A 263 -21.83 5.52 2.17
N PRO A 264 -21.42 6.58 2.90
CA PRO A 264 -20.58 6.46 4.10
C PRO A 264 -21.25 5.77 5.29
N LYS A 265 -22.58 5.65 5.27
CA LYS A 265 -23.36 4.98 6.31
C LYS A 265 -23.56 3.50 6.05
N ALA A 266 -23.25 3.01 4.85
CA ALA A 266 -23.35 1.61 4.53
C ALA A 266 -22.27 0.84 5.30
N TYR A 267 -22.68 -0.23 5.96
CA TYR A 267 -21.73 -1.18 6.53
C TYR A 267 -21.05 -1.96 5.39
N PRO A 268 -19.78 -2.36 5.56
CA PRO A 268 -19.20 -3.36 4.67
C PRO A 268 -20.08 -4.62 4.70
N PRO A 269 -20.21 -5.36 3.58
CA PRO A 269 -21.16 -6.46 3.44
C PRO A 269 -20.70 -7.71 4.20
N TYR A 270 -20.81 -7.69 5.52
CA TYR A 270 -20.61 -8.86 6.37
C TYR A 270 -21.88 -9.70 6.44
N LYS A 271 -21.73 -11.03 6.40
CA LYS A 271 -22.86 -11.99 6.43
C LYS A 271 -23.54 -12.08 7.79
N SER A 272 -22.82 -11.76 8.87
CA SER A 272 -23.33 -11.78 10.24
C SER A 272 -22.53 -10.84 11.17
N MET A 273 -23.04 -10.57 12.37
CA MET A 273 -22.28 -9.84 13.41
C MET A 273 -21.02 -10.59 13.85
N GLY A 274 -21.08 -11.92 13.92
CA GLY A 274 -19.91 -12.75 14.19
C GLY A 274 -18.82 -12.57 13.14
N ASP A 275 -19.20 -12.44 11.86
CA ASP A 275 -18.23 -12.18 10.78
C ASP A 275 -17.65 -10.77 10.85
N LEU A 276 -18.49 -9.76 11.17
CA LEU A 276 -18.02 -8.40 11.38
C LEU A 276 -16.97 -8.34 12.50
N ILE A 277 -17.20 -9.00 13.64
CA ILE A 277 -16.25 -9.05 14.76
C ILE A 277 -14.93 -9.70 14.34
N LYS A 278 -14.99 -10.79 13.56
CA LYS A 278 -13.79 -11.51 13.11
C LYS A 278 -12.94 -10.70 12.14
N HIS A 279 -13.58 -9.92 11.27
CA HIS A 279 -12.91 -9.23 10.16
C HIS A 279 -12.61 -7.74 10.42
N THR A 280 -13.04 -7.21 11.56
CA THR A 280 -12.68 -5.86 11.99
C THR A 280 -11.32 -5.82 12.71
N GLN A 281 -10.72 -4.64 12.71
CA GLN A 281 -9.42 -4.39 13.32
C GLN A 281 -9.47 -4.60 14.84
N ASN A 282 -8.53 -5.39 15.36
CA ASN A 282 -8.35 -5.67 16.79
C ASN A 282 -6.96 -5.28 17.33
N GLU A 283 -6.05 -4.89 16.44
CA GLU A 283 -4.71 -4.39 16.75
C GLU A 283 -4.39 -3.17 15.88
N PHE A 284 -3.45 -2.33 16.31
CA PHE A 284 -3.00 -1.17 15.53
C PHE A 284 -1.51 -0.91 15.73
N TRP A 285 -0.91 -0.19 14.78
CA TRP A 285 0.49 0.21 14.84
C TRP A 285 0.64 1.59 15.49
N ALA A 286 1.66 1.74 16.33
CA ALA A 286 2.11 3.00 16.91
C ALA A 286 3.64 3.10 16.92
N VAL A 287 4.17 4.32 16.96
CA VAL A 287 5.60 4.56 17.21
C VAL A 287 5.85 4.42 18.71
N ASN A 288 6.87 3.64 19.07
CA ASN A 288 7.27 3.41 20.46
C ASN A 288 8.00 4.64 21.02
N MET A 289 7.38 5.32 21.97
CA MET A 289 7.94 6.47 22.70
C MET A 289 8.45 6.10 24.10
N GLY A 290 8.37 4.81 24.47
CA GLY A 290 8.80 4.29 25.76
C GLY A 290 10.27 3.89 25.76
N ARG A 291 10.56 2.75 26.42
CA ARG A 291 11.92 2.20 26.45
C ARG A 291 12.39 1.86 25.03
N PRO A 292 13.61 2.28 24.64
CA PRO A 292 14.20 1.89 23.37
C PRO A 292 14.22 0.36 23.22
N PRO A 293 13.84 -0.16 22.04
CA PRO A 293 13.91 -1.59 21.74
C PRO A 293 15.36 -2.10 21.75
N GLU A 294 15.53 -3.42 21.58
CA GLU A 294 16.83 -3.97 21.23
C GLU A 294 17.29 -3.36 19.89
N HIS A 295 18.57 -2.99 19.83
CA HIS A 295 19.13 -2.31 18.68
C HIS A 295 19.16 -3.24 17.46
N ASP A 296 18.43 -2.86 16.42
CA ASP A 296 18.30 -3.62 15.18
C ASP A 296 18.10 -2.65 14.01
N PRO A 297 19.18 -2.01 13.54
CA PRO A 297 19.10 -0.94 12.54
C PRO A 297 18.65 -1.45 11.17
N ILE A 298 18.69 -2.77 10.94
CA ILE A 298 18.26 -3.42 9.70
C ILE A 298 16.79 -3.86 9.72
N LYS A 299 16.08 -3.69 10.84
CA LYS A 299 14.65 -3.96 10.95
C LYS A 299 13.83 -2.70 10.69
N GLU A 300 12.90 -2.78 9.74
CA GLU A 300 11.98 -1.67 9.41
C GLU A 300 11.16 -1.24 10.63
N THR A 301 10.64 -2.21 11.37
CA THR A 301 9.73 -2.01 12.50
C THR A 301 10.45 -1.89 13.85
N GLU A 302 11.75 -1.61 13.88
CA GLU A 302 12.56 -1.51 15.11
C GLU A 302 11.84 -0.69 16.19
N TYR A 303 11.36 0.50 15.82
CA TYR A 303 10.68 1.44 16.73
C TYR A 303 9.15 1.42 16.64
N LEU A 304 8.56 0.41 16.01
CA LEU A 304 7.11 0.26 15.91
C LEU A 304 6.60 -0.82 16.85
N VAL A 305 5.44 -0.56 17.46
CA VAL A 305 4.75 -1.51 18.34
C VAL A 305 3.34 -1.78 17.82
N LYS A 306 2.90 -3.04 17.91
CA LYS A 306 1.50 -3.40 17.75
C LYS A 306 0.81 -3.34 19.10
N CYS A 307 -0.33 -2.68 19.16
CA CYS A 307 -1.13 -2.49 20.37
C CYS A 307 -2.55 -3.05 20.16
N GLY A 308 -3.16 -3.59 21.22
CA GLY A 308 -4.55 -4.03 21.21
C GLY A 308 -5.53 -2.87 21.45
N LEU A 309 -6.83 -3.12 21.23
CA LEU A 309 -7.86 -2.10 21.42
C LEU A 309 -7.98 -1.60 22.87
N ASP A 310 -7.57 -2.40 23.85
CA ASP A 310 -7.49 -2.02 25.27
C ASP A 310 -6.56 -0.81 25.49
N ALA A 311 -5.42 -0.76 24.79
CA ALA A 311 -4.52 0.38 24.83
C ALA A 311 -5.16 1.65 24.23
N ALA A 312 -5.86 1.52 23.10
CA ALA A 312 -6.58 2.63 22.48
C ALA A 312 -7.77 3.11 23.33
N GLU A 313 -8.41 2.21 24.08
CA GLU A 313 -9.48 2.56 25.02
C GLU A 313 -8.93 3.38 26.19
N ALA A 314 -7.80 2.95 26.77
CA ALA A 314 -7.09 3.68 27.82
C ALA A 314 -6.57 5.05 27.34
N ASP A 315 -6.12 5.13 26.09
CA ASP A 315 -5.70 6.38 25.44
C ASP A 315 -6.89 7.28 25.06
N GLY A 316 -8.13 6.78 25.19
CA GLY A 316 -9.36 7.51 24.89
C GLY A 316 -9.67 7.69 23.41
N THR A 317 -8.87 7.13 22.50
CA THR A 317 -8.96 7.31 21.04
C THR A 317 -10.11 6.53 20.41
N LEU A 318 -10.51 5.39 21.01
CA LEU A 318 -11.61 4.56 20.51
C LEU A 318 -12.96 5.30 20.42
N ARG A 319 -13.15 6.38 21.19
CA ARG A 319 -14.41 7.15 21.18
C ARG A 319 -14.82 7.63 19.77
N TYR A 320 -13.86 7.82 18.88
CA TYR A 320 -14.08 8.31 17.51
C TYR A 320 -14.25 7.21 16.47
N VAL A 321 -13.79 5.99 16.77
CA VAL A 321 -13.68 4.93 15.75
C VAL A 321 -14.43 3.65 16.10
N ALA A 322 -14.86 3.47 17.36
CA ALA A 322 -15.42 2.22 17.83
C ALA A 322 -16.94 2.24 18.03
N SER A 323 -17.52 1.05 17.96
CA SER A 323 -18.82 0.66 18.49
C SER A 323 -18.64 -0.39 19.59
N THR A 324 -19.64 -0.52 20.46
CA THR A 324 -19.73 -1.54 21.50
C THR A 324 -20.72 -2.62 21.09
N TYR A 325 -20.31 -3.88 21.12
CA TYR A 325 -21.20 -5.00 20.87
C TYR A 325 -21.85 -5.49 22.16
N SER A 326 -23.18 -5.64 22.14
CA SER A 326 -23.96 -6.29 23.20
C SER A 326 -24.21 -7.75 22.81
N PRO A 327 -23.60 -8.73 23.48
CA PRO A 327 -23.87 -10.15 23.21
C PRO A 327 -25.30 -10.57 23.57
N GLN A 328 -25.95 -9.86 24.50
CA GLN A 328 -27.31 -10.18 24.95
C GLN A 328 -28.35 -9.85 23.88
N ASP A 329 -28.13 -8.74 23.17
CA ASP A 329 -29.07 -8.22 22.17
C ASP A 329 -28.65 -8.52 20.73
N ASP A 330 -27.45 -9.09 20.53
CA ASP A 330 -26.78 -9.26 19.22
C ASP A 330 -26.75 -7.95 18.40
N ARG A 331 -26.34 -6.85 19.06
CA ARG A 331 -26.42 -5.49 18.50
C ARG A 331 -25.15 -4.67 18.74
N LEU A 332 -24.89 -3.77 17.80
CA LEU A 332 -23.88 -2.72 17.92
C LEU A 332 -24.52 -1.43 18.41
N SER A 333 -23.96 -0.89 19.49
CA SER A 333 -24.21 0.46 19.96
C SER A 333 -23.03 1.34 19.56
N VAL A 334 -23.28 2.49 18.95
CA VAL A 334 -22.20 3.38 18.52
C VAL A 334 -21.48 4.02 19.70
N GLY A 335 -20.16 4.10 19.61
CA GLY A 335 -19.29 4.59 20.67
C GLY A 335 -18.84 3.50 21.64
N VAL A 336 -18.15 3.95 22.69
CA VAL A 336 -17.53 3.09 23.73
C VAL A 336 -18.38 3.00 25.01
N SER A 337 -19.59 3.57 25.00
CA SER A 337 -20.51 3.49 26.13
C SER A 337 -21.14 2.10 26.23
N GLY A 338 -21.22 1.56 27.45
CA GLY A 338 -21.85 0.26 27.73
C GLY A 338 -20.85 -0.87 27.95
N GLN A 339 -21.37 -2.00 28.43
CA GLN A 339 -20.60 -3.22 28.66
C GLN A 339 -20.54 -4.06 27.37
N GLY A 340 -19.36 -4.57 27.04
CA GLY A 340 -19.16 -5.45 25.88
C GLY A 340 -17.86 -5.16 25.12
N PRO A 341 -17.47 -6.04 24.19
CA PRO A 341 -16.25 -5.86 23.41
C PRO A 341 -16.36 -4.66 22.46
N ARG A 342 -15.23 -3.97 22.27
CA ARG A 342 -15.09 -2.85 21.34
C ARG A 342 -14.79 -3.38 19.94
N ILE A 343 -15.40 -2.75 18.95
CA ILE A 343 -15.27 -3.09 17.54
C ILE A 343 -15.00 -1.82 16.76
N VAL A 344 -13.94 -1.81 15.94
CA VAL A 344 -13.58 -0.66 15.10
C VAL A 344 -14.51 -0.62 13.89
N THR A 345 -15.46 0.33 13.88
CA THR A 345 -16.50 0.48 12.85
C THR A 345 -16.50 1.84 12.17
N PHE A 346 -15.76 2.81 12.71
CA PHE A 346 -15.79 4.22 12.30
C PHE A 346 -17.18 4.87 12.34
N ALA A 347 -18.17 4.24 12.96
CA ALA A 347 -19.53 4.76 13.03
C ALA A 347 -19.64 6.16 13.65
N PRO A 348 -18.85 6.55 14.69
CA PRO A 348 -18.93 7.92 15.23
C PRO A 348 -18.59 9.00 14.20
N VAL A 349 -17.59 8.78 13.34
CA VAL A 349 -17.19 9.74 12.30
C VAL A 349 -17.99 9.60 11.00
N LEU A 350 -18.39 8.38 10.62
CA LEU A 350 -19.11 8.13 9.36
C LEU A 350 -20.63 8.30 9.45
N GLN A 351 -21.25 7.84 10.53
CA GLN A 351 -22.71 7.87 10.69
C GLN A 351 -23.18 9.10 11.47
N TYR A 352 -22.47 9.44 12.55
CA TYR A 352 -22.82 10.54 13.45
C TYR A 352 -22.07 11.83 13.16
N ARG A 353 -21.11 11.81 12.22
CA ARG A 353 -20.37 13.00 11.76
C ARG A 353 -19.72 13.79 12.90
N GLN A 354 -19.22 13.11 13.94
CA GLN A 354 -18.44 13.77 15.01
C GLN A 354 -17.22 14.50 14.46
N PHE A 355 -16.68 14.03 13.34
CA PHE A 355 -15.69 14.69 12.51
C PHE A 355 -16.08 14.47 11.04
N PRO A 356 -16.17 15.52 10.19
CA PRO A 356 -16.72 15.43 8.83
C PRO A 356 -15.73 14.83 7.81
N ILE A 357 -15.08 13.72 8.16
CA ILE A 357 -14.04 13.08 7.35
C ILE A 357 -14.52 12.74 5.94
N ASN A 358 -15.73 12.21 5.78
CA ASN A 358 -16.20 11.81 4.45
C ASN A 358 -16.36 13.01 3.50
N ASP A 359 -16.90 14.12 3.99
CA ASP A 359 -17.09 15.32 3.19
C ASP A 359 -15.73 15.91 2.79
N LEU A 360 -14.79 15.93 3.74
CA LEU A 360 -13.41 16.33 3.51
C LEU A 360 -12.73 15.46 2.45
N LEU A 361 -12.83 14.13 2.55
CA LEU A 361 -12.24 13.21 1.57
C LEU A 361 -12.84 13.38 0.18
N LYS A 362 -14.15 13.61 0.06
CA LYS A 362 -14.78 13.88 -1.24
C LYS A 362 -14.25 15.15 -1.88
N GLU A 363 -14.04 16.20 -1.10
CA GLU A 363 -13.46 17.45 -1.61
C GLU A 363 -11.99 17.26 -2.03
N LEU A 364 -11.19 16.59 -1.19
CA LEU A 364 -9.77 16.34 -1.47
C LEU A 364 -9.56 15.43 -2.67
N LEU A 365 -10.32 14.33 -2.79
CA LEU A 365 -10.26 13.43 -3.94
C LEU A 365 -10.60 14.19 -5.22
N LYS A 366 -11.73 14.92 -5.23
CA LYS A 366 -12.15 15.71 -6.40
C LYS A 366 -11.13 16.78 -6.78
N LEU A 367 -10.55 17.45 -5.79
CA LEU A 367 -9.48 18.42 -6.02
C LEU A 367 -8.29 17.75 -6.68
N CYS A 368 -7.78 16.66 -6.10
CA CYS A 368 -6.64 15.92 -6.64
C CYS A 368 -6.90 15.40 -8.06
N GLU A 369 -8.10 14.87 -8.34
CA GLU A 369 -8.51 14.43 -9.69
C GLU A 369 -8.49 15.59 -10.69
N SER A 370 -9.02 16.74 -10.29
CA SER A 370 -9.06 17.92 -11.17
C SER A 370 -7.66 18.47 -11.46
N THR A 371 -6.75 18.39 -10.48
CA THR A 371 -5.37 18.87 -10.61
C THR A 371 -4.52 17.91 -11.45
N LEU A 372 -4.71 16.60 -11.32
CA LEU A 372 -3.95 15.57 -12.04
C LEU A 372 -4.59 15.14 -13.37
N GLY A 373 -5.88 15.47 -13.60
CA GLY A 373 -6.61 15.16 -14.83
C GLY A 373 -6.97 13.69 -15.01
N ARG A 374 -6.97 12.90 -13.93
CA ARG A 374 -7.25 11.45 -13.92
C ARG A 374 -7.67 11.00 -12.52
N GLU A 375 -8.11 9.76 -12.40
CA GLU A 375 -8.43 9.13 -11.11
C GLU A 375 -7.19 9.10 -10.20
N VAL A 376 -7.40 9.20 -8.89
CA VAL A 376 -6.33 9.40 -7.91
C VAL A 376 -6.52 8.53 -6.68
N GLU A 377 -5.39 8.25 -6.06
CA GLU A 377 -5.28 7.74 -4.71
C GLU A 377 -4.63 8.79 -3.81
N ILE A 378 -5.14 8.91 -2.59
CA ILE A 378 -4.54 9.72 -1.52
C ILE A 378 -4.33 8.87 -0.27
N GLU A 379 -3.17 9.01 0.36
CA GLU A 379 -2.89 8.48 1.70
C GLU A 379 -2.97 9.63 2.71
N PHE A 380 -3.58 9.38 3.87
CA PHE A 380 -3.76 10.41 4.89
C PHE A 380 -3.73 9.86 6.32
N ALA A 381 -3.52 10.76 7.27
CA ALA A 381 -3.66 10.50 8.69
C ALA A 381 -4.44 11.63 9.37
N VAL A 382 -5.25 11.28 10.37
CA VAL A 382 -6.08 12.22 11.12
C VAL A 382 -5.70 12.18 12.59
N SER A 383 -5.33 13.35 13.10
CA SER A 383 -5.10 13.58 14.52
C SER A 383 -6.20 14.50 15.04
N LEU A 384 -7.04 13.98 15.93
CA LEU A 384 -8.10 14.73 16.60
C LEU A 384 -7.58 15.26 17.93
N ASP A 385 -8.16 16.34 18.42
CA ASP A 385 -7.90 16.82 19.78
C ASP A 385 -9.11 16.48 20.68
N PRO A 386 -8.95 15.60 21.69
CA PRO A 386 -10.04 15.22 22.58
C PRO A 386 -10.61 16.37 23.41
N GLU A 387 -9.77 17.35 23.74
CA GLU A 387 -10.14 18.50 24.57
C GLU A 387 -10.69 19.68 23.74
N GLY A 388 -10.48 19.65 22.41
CA GLY A 388 -10.94 20.69 21.48
C GLY A 388 -10.21 22.03 21.64
N GLU A 389 -9.02 22.03 22.24
CA GLU A 389 -8.16 23.18 22.41
C GLU A 389 -7.41 23.51 21.12
N GLU A 390 -7.07 22.48 20.33
CA GLU A 390 -6.40 22.59 19.04
C GLU A 390 -7.31 22.14 17.88
N PRO A 391 -7.16 22.75 16.68
CA PRO A 391 -7.81 22.25 15.47
C PRO A 391 -7.43 20.80 15.20
N ALA A 392 -8.40 19.99 14.75
CA ALA A 392 -8.11 18.67 14.22
C ALA A 392 -7.17 18.77 13.01
N ARG A 393 -6.19 17.88 12.92
CA ARG A 393 -5.21 17.86 11.82
C ARG A 393 -5.49 16.73 10.87
N PHE A 394 -5.71 17.07 9.60
CA PHE A 394 -5.67 16.14 8.48
C PHE A 394 -4.31 16.27 7.80
N GLY A 395 -3.45 15.28 7.99
CA GLY A 395 -2.16 15.20 7.35
C GLY A 395 -2.24 14.46 6.02
N PHE A 396 -1.96 15.16 4.93
CA PHE A 396 -1.91 14.61 3.58
C PHE A 396 -0.54 13.96 3.34
N LEU A 397 -0.50 12.63 3.28
CA LEU A 397 0.74 11.84 3.31
C LEU A 397 1.27 11.47 1.93
N GLN A 398 0.38 11.34 0.94
CA GLN A 398 0.74 10.97 -0.43
C GLN A 398 -0.42 11.22 -1.38
N VAL A 399 -0.11 11.53 -2.65
CA VAL A 399 -1.05 11.46 -3.77
C VAL A 399 -0.42 10.68 -4.91
N ARG A 400 -1.20 9.85 -5.60
CA ARG A 400 -0.78 9.16 -6.81
C ARG A 400 -1.89 9.10 -7.84
N PRO A 401 -1.60 9.24 -9.13
CA PRO A 401 -2.56 8.95 -10.17
C PRO A 401 -2.84 7.45 -10.24
N MET A 402 -4.09 7.06 -10.48
CA MET A 402 -4.51 5.69 -10.71
C MET A 402 -4.59 5.39 -12.20
N PHE A 403 -4.23 4.17 -12.60
CA PHE A 403 -4.41 3.70 -13.98
C PHE A 403 -5.79 3.07 -14.14
N VAL A 404 -6.68 3.77 -14.84
CA VAL A 404 -7.98 3.24 -15.29
C VAL A 404 -7.93 3.15 -16.81
N SER A 405 -8.16 1.96 -17.36
CA SER A 405 -8.01 1.72 -18.80
C SER A 405 -9.23 2.22 -19.58
N ASP A 406 -8.97 2.99 -20.64
CA ASP A 406 -10.01 3.53 -21.54
C ASP A 406 -10.47 2.57 -22.64
N LEU A 407 -9.82 1.41 -22.79
CA LEU A 407 -10.13 0.44 -23.83
C LEU A 407 -11.61 0.02 -23.77
N ARG A 408 -12.29 0.01 -24.91
CA ARG A 408 -13.66 -0.50 -25.01
C ARG A 408 -13.60 -1.97 -25.39
N ILE A 409 -13.72 -2.83 -24.39
CA ILE A 409 -13.87 -4.26 -24.56
C ILE A 409 -15.21 -4.60 -23.97
N GLU A 410 -16.05 -5.26 -24.76
CA GLU A 410 -17.34 -5.77 -24.30
C GLU A 410 -17.25 -7.30 -24.27
N VAL A 411 -17.66 -7.85 -23.13
CA VAL A 411 -17.83 -9.29 -22.92
C VAL A 411 -19.31 -9.53 -22.64
N ASP A 412 -19.98 -10.19 -23.58
CA ASP A 412 -21.39 -10.53 -23.47
C ASP A 412 -21.58 -11.75 -22.54
N GLU A 413 -22.71 -11.81 -21.82
CA GLU A 413 -23.06 -12.96 -20.96
C GLU A 413 -23.07 -14.28 -21.75
N ASN A 414 -23.54 -14.24 -23.00
CA ASN A 414 -23.56 -15.41 -23.88
C ASN A 414 -22.14 -15.90 -24.23
N GLU A 415 -21.15 -14.99 -24.26
CA GLU A 415 -19.75 -15.35 -24.49
C GLU A 415 -19.15 -16.06 -23.28
N MET A 416 -19.58 -15.68 -22.06
CA MET A 416 -19.12 -16.30 -20.80
C MET A 416 -19.58 -17.75 -20.63
N ALA A 417 -20.69 -18.14 -21.27
CA ALA A 417 -21.18 -19.52 -21.30
C ALA A 417 -20.90 -20.23 -22.64
N GLY A 418 -20.07 -19.63 -23.50
CA GLY A 418 -19.83 -20.10 -24.85
C GLY A 418 -19.02 -21.41 -24.96
N PRO A 419 -18.98 -22.02 -26.16
CA PRO A 419 -18.10 -23.15 -26.43
C PRO A 419 -16.63 -22.73 -26.30
N GLY A 420 -15.81 -23.56 -25.64
CA GLY A 420 -14.38 -23.29 -25.46
C GLY A 420 -14.00 -22.39 -24.29
N VAL A 421 -14.97 -21.92 -23.51
CA VAL A 421 -14.69 -21.24 -22.23
C VAL A 421 -14.04 -22.21 -21.25
N ILE A 422 -12.91 -21.82 -20.65
CA ILE A 422 -12.21 -22.54 -19.59
C ILE A 422 -12.66 -22.03 -18.23
N ALA A 423 -12.78 -20.71 -18.10
CA ALA A 423 -13.27 -20.01 -16.92
C ALA A 423 -13.88 -18.66 -17.34
N ALA A 424 -14.88 -18.20 -16.61
CA ALA A 424 -15.41 -16.85 -16.74
C ALA A 424 -15.83 -16.33 -15.36
N SER A 425 -15.97 -15.01 -15.23
CA SER A 425 -16.36 -14.36 -13.98
C SER A 425 -17.05 -13.02 -14.26
N ASP A 426 -18.03 -12.69 -13.42
CA ASP A 426 -18.68 -11.38 -13.33
C ASP A 426 -18.05 -10.46 -12.25
N GLU A 427 -16.89 -10.87 -11.72
CA GLU A 427 -16.06 -10.18 -10.74
C GLU A 427 -14.59 -10.16 -11.23
N VAL A 428 -14.30 -9.40 -12.29
CA VAL A 428 -12.93 -9.26 -12.84
C VAL A 428 -12.35 -7.87 -12.75
N LEU A 429 -11.01 -7.79 -12.72
CA LEU A 429 -10.21 -6.57 -12.92
C LEU A 429 -9.24 -6.66 -14.07
N GLY A 430 -8.77 -5.48 -14.44
CA GLY A 430 -8.07 -5.22 -15.66
C GLY A 430 -9.07 -4.85 -16.74
N ASN A 431 -8.54 -4.51 -17.90
CA ASN A 431 -9.35 -4.22 -19.06
C ASN A 431 -8.42 -4.37 -20.25
N GLY A 432 -8.63 -5.42 -21.05
CA GLY A 432 -7.67 -5.80 -22.06
C GLY A 432 -7.98 -7.12 -22.76
N LEU A 433 -7.24 -7.36 -23.84
CA LEU A 433 -7.18 -8.63 -24.54
C LEU A 433 -5.79 -9.22 -24.32
N VAL A 434 -5.73 -10.47 -23.86
CA VAL A 434 -4.47 -11.21 -23.69
C VAL A 434 -4.55 -12.49 -24.53
N ASN A 435 -3.70 -12.60 -25.54
CA ASN A 435 -3.76 -13.68 -26.55
C ASN A 435 -2.48 -14.55 -26.59
N ASN A 436 -1.51 -14.27 -25.74
CA ASN A 436 -0.15 -14.82 -25.80
C ASN A 436 0.22 -15.68 -24.57
N ILE A 437 -0.78 -16.17 -23.84
CA ILE A 437 -0.56 -17.07 -22.69
C ILE A 437 -0.69 -18.52 -23.17
N GLN A 438 0.31 -19.34 -22.90
CA GLN A 438 0.23 -20.79 -23.17
C GLN A 438 0.46 -21.64 -21.93
N ASP A 439 1.04 -21.09 -20.86
CA ASP A 439 1.27 -21.81 -19.62
C ASP A 439 0.15 -21.53 -18.63
N ILE A 440 -0.37 -22.59 -18.01
CA ILE A 440 -1.33 -22.51 -16.91
C ILE A 440 -0.65 -23.10 -15.68
N VAL A 441 -0.54 -22.31 -14.62
CA VAL A 441 -0.02 -22.71 -13.31
C VAL A 441 -1.20 -22.74 -12.36
N TYR A 442 -1.43 -23.86 -11.70
CA TYR A 442 -2.58 -24.00 -10.81
C TYR A 442 -2.30 -24.83 -9.56
N LEU A 443 -3.08 -24.58 -8.51
CA LEU A 443 -3.06 -25.39 -7.28
C LEU A 443 -3.81 -26.71 -7.44
N LYS A 444 -3.21 -27.79 -6.98
CA LYS A 444 -3.79 -29.14 -7.01
C LYS A 444 -4.81 -29.41 -5.89
N THR A 445 -4.83 -28.59 -4.83
CA THR A 445 -5.71 -28.77 -3.67
C THR A 445 -6.34 -27.45 -3.25
N SER A 446 -7.61 -27.50 -2.82
CA SER A 446 -8.32 -26.39 -2.21
C SER A 446 -8.26 -26.42 -0.68
N LYS A 447 -7.64 -27.44 -0.08
CA LYS A 447 -7.49 -27.59 1.38
C LYS A 447 -6.01 -27.55 1.70
N PHE A 448 -5.62 -26.57 2.50
CA PHE A 448 -4.27 -26.40 2.99
C PHE A 448 -4.27 -25.72 4.36
N ASP A 449 -3.31 -26.06 5.22
CA ASP A 449 -3.06 -25.37 6.49
C ASP A 449 -2.05 -24.22 6.36
N GLU A 450 -1.72 -23.54 7.46
CA GLU A 450 -0.75 -22.44 7.47
C GLU A 450 0.65 -22.87 6.98
N ARG A 451 1.11 -24.06 7.37
CA ARG A 451 2.43 -24.57 6.97
C ARG A 451 2.42 -24.87 5.47
N GLU A 452 1.38 -25.51 4.98
CA GLU A 452 1.19 -25.81 3.56
C GLU A 452 1.07 -24.53 2.72
N SER A 453 0.41 -23.48 3.24
CA SER A 453 0.31 -22.18 2.57
C SER A 453 1.69 -21.57 2.25
N ARG A 454 2.64 -21.68 3.20
CA ARG A 454 4.02 -21.20 3.00
C ARG A 454 4.78 -22.06 1.99
N ILE A 455 4.54 -23.38 1.98
CA ILE A 455 5.13 -24.28 0.97
C ILE A 455 4.57 -23.96 -0.42
N ILE A 456 3.27 -23.70 -0.53
CA ILE A 456 2.62 -23.29 -1.77
C ILE A 456 3.25 -21.99 -2.31
N ALA A 457 3.48 -20.99 -1.46
CA ALA A 457 4.14 -19.75 -1.87
C ALA A 457 5.55 -20.01 -2.45
N ALA A 458 6.32 -20.91 -1.82
CA ALA A 458 7.65 -21.31 -2.31
C ALA A 458 7.59 -22.09 -3.63
N ASP A 459 6.62 -23.01 -3.77
CA ASP A 459 6.38 -23.77 -5.00
C ASP A 459 6.00 -22.84 -6.17
N LEU A 460 5.10 -21.88 -5.93
CA LEU A 460 4.72 -20.85 -6.90
C LEU A 460 5.94 -20.03 -7.33
N ASN A 461 6.75 -19.57 -6.36
CA ASN A 461 7.95 -18.80 -6.64
C ASN A 461 8.95 -19.57 -7.52
N SER A 462 9.13 -20.87 -7.26
CA SER A 462 10.03 -21.72 -8.04
C SER A 462 9.61 -21.82 -9.52
N ILE A 463 8.31 -22.05 -9.77
CA ILE A 463 7.76 -22.10 -11.14
C ILE A 463 7.80 -20.72 -11.80
N ASN A 464 7.42 -19.67 -11.06
CA ASN A 464 7.43 -18.30 -11.54
C ASN A 464 8.82 -17.89 -12.02
N ARG A 465 9.87 -18.11 -11.22
CA ARG A 465 11.25 -17.75 -11.58
C ARG A 465 11.66 -18.36 -12.91
N LYS A 466 11.38 -19.65 -13.12
CA LYS A 466 11.68 -20.35 -14.38
C LYS A 466 10.93 -19.72 -15.56
N LEU A 467 9.64 -19.43 -15.40
CA LEU A 467 8.82 -18.83 -16.46
C LEU A 467 9.26 -17.40 -16.80
N VAL A 468 9.62 -16.60 -15.79
CA VAL A 468 10.15 -15.24 -15.96
C VAL A 468 11.51 -15.28 -16.68
N GLU A 469 12.42 -16.18 -16.31
CA GLU A 469 13.71 -16.39 -17.00
C GLU A 469 13.52 -16.79 -18.48
N GLU A 470 12.49 -17.59 -18.77
CA GLU A 470 12.12 -17.97 -20.15
C GLU A 470 11.33 -16.86 -20.89
N ASN A 471 11.04 -15.72 -20.24
CA ASN A 471 10.19 -14.64 -20.72
C ASN A 471 8.79 -15.11 -21.15
N ARG A 472 8.17 -15.95 -20.33
CA ARG A 472 6.87 -16.59 -20.58
C ARG A 472 5.83 -16.11 -19.58
N ALA A 473 4.85 -15.37 -20.09
CA ALA A 473 3.66 -15.02 -19.32
C ALA A 473 2.76 -16.25 -19.13
N TYR A 474 2.11 -16.34 -17.97
CA TYR A 474 1.24 -17.46 -17.65
C TYR A 474 -0.09 -17.03 -17.00
N LEU A 475 -1.05 -17.96 -17.03
CA LEU A 475 -2.31 -17.90 -16.28
C LEU A 475 -2.11 -18.60 -14.94
N LEU A 476 -2.33 -17.90 -13.84
CA LEU A 476 -2.29 -18.46 -12.48
C LEU A 476 -3.71 -18.74 -11.98
N ILE A 477 -3.95 -19.94 -11.44
CA ILE A 477 -5.25 -20.31 -10.85
C ILE A 477 -5.02 -20.85 -9.44
N VAL A 478 -5.57 -20.20 -8.43
CA VAL A 478 -5.34 -20.53 -7.01
C VAL A 478 -6.65 -20.60 -6.23
N TYR A 479 -6.62 -21.33 -5.12
CA TYR A 479 -7.71 -21.35 -4.15
C TYR A 479 -7.40 -20.39 -3.00
N GLY A 480 -8.40 -19.63 -2.57
CA GLY A 480 -8.22 -18.61 -1.54
C GLY A 480 -7.47 -17.38 -2.08
N ARG A 481 -6.95 -16.56 -1.16
CA ARG A 481 -6.37 -15.24 -1.47
C ARG A 481 -4.87 -15.24 -1.66
N LEU A 482 -4.36 -14.43 -2.57
CA LEU A 482 -2.95 -14.09 -2.69
C LEU A 482 -2.61 -12.85 -1.86
N GLY A 483 -1.39 -12.81 -1.31
CA GLY A 483 -0.87 -11.65 -0.60
C GLY A 483 -1.56 -11.36 0.74
N THR A 484 -2.18 -12.37 1.37
CA THR A 484 -2.82 -12.21 2.68
C THR A 484 -1.85 -12.50 3.83
N THR A 485 -1.97 -11.74 4.93
CA THR A 485 -1.28 -12.02 6.19
C THR A 485 -2.04 -13.00 7.09
N ASP A 486 -3.16 -13.54 6.62
CA ASP A 486 -4.04 -14.49 7.32
C ASP A 486 -3.99 -15.86 6.61
N PRO A 487 -3.03 -16.75 6.96
CA PRO A 487 -2.74 -17.97 6.22
C PRO A 487 -3.90 -18.98 6.08
N PRO A 488 -4.79 -19.16 7.08
CA PRO A 488 -5.95 -20.04 6.93
C PRO A 488 -6.88 -19.68 5.76
N PHE A 489 -6.80 -18.46 5.23
CA PHE A 489 -7.70 -17.93 4.20
C PHE A 489 -6.98 -17.60 2.89
N GLY A 490 -5.70 -17.99 2.74
CA GLY A 490 -4.97 -17.77 1.51
C GLY A 490 -3.47 -18.06 1.58
N ILE A 491 -2.79 -17.70 0.51
CA ILE A 491 -1.38 -17.97 0.26
C ILE A 491 -0.61 -16.67 0.50
N PRO A 492 0.33 -16.63 1.46
CA PRO A 492 1.12 -15.45 1.78
C PRO A 492 2.23 -15.25 0.73
N VAL A 493 1.85 -14.96 -0.51
CA VAL A 493 2.79 -14.63 -1.58
C VAL A 493 3.15 -13.15 -1.55
N GLU A 494 4.42 -12.85 -1.74
CA GLU A 494 4.86 -11.53 -2.17
C GLU A 494 4.65 -11.38 -3.68
N TRP A 495 4.62 -10.14 -4.19
CA TRP A 495 4.43 -9.90 -5.62
C TRP A 495 5.48 -10.62 -6.47
N SER A 496 6.72 -10.68 -5.99
CA SER A 496 7.81 -11.31 -6.72
C SER A 496 7.60 -12.80 -6.95
N ASN A 497 6.85 -13.48 -6.08
CA ASN A 497 6.60 -14.91 -6.16
C ASN A 497 5.71 -15.30 -7.35
N ILE A 498 4.94 -14.36 -7.92
CA ILE A 498 3.96 -14.63 -8.99
C ILE A 498 4.03 -13.64 -10.14
N SER A 499 5.11 -12.88 -10.23
CA SER A 499 5.29 -11.73 -11.12
C SER A 499 5.15 -12.00 -12.61
N GLY A 500 5.39 -13.23 -13.07
CA GLY A 500 5.18 -13.64 -14.47
C GLY A 500 3.72 -13.91 -14.81
N ALA A 501 2.82 -13.94 -13.83
CA ALA A 501 1.40 -14.13 -14.05
C ALA A 501 0.83 -12.89 -14.74
N LYS A 502 0.27 -13.07 -15.94
CA LYS A 502 -0.42 -11.98 -16.67
C LYS A 502 -1.92 -12.01 -16.46
N VAL A 503 -2.43 -13.16 -16.04
CA VAL A 503 -3.82 -13.33 -15.57
C VAL A 503 -3.79 -14.19 -14.31
N ILE A 504 -4.53 -13.78 -13.29
CA ILE A 504 -4.71 -14.48 -12.01
C ILE A 504 -6.20 -14.80 -11.86
N VAL A 505 -6.50 -16.03 -11.43
CA VAL A 505 -7.83 -16.50 -11.10
C VAL A 505 -7.82 -16.98 -9.66
N GLU A 506 -8.52 -16.28 -8.78
CA GLU A 506 -8.77 -16.72 -7.43
C GLU A 506 -10.11 -17.43 -7.34
N VAL A 507 -10.08 -18.63 -6.78
CA VAL A 507 -11.24 -19.47 -6.59
C VAL A 507 -11.65 -19.39 -5.13
N SER A 508 -12.88 -18.93 -4.88
CA SER A 508 -13.39 -18.81 -3.51
C SER A 508 -13.51 -20.20 -2.87
N LEU A 509 -13.15 -20.30 -1.59
CA LEU A 509 -13.43 -21.49 -0.80
C LEU A 509 -14.92 -21.51 -0.39
N PRO A 510 -15.53 -22.70 -0.17
CA PRO A 510 -16.96 -22.81 0.18
C PRO A 510 -17.41 -21.94 1.36
N ASP A 511 -16.52 -21.73 2.33
CA ASP A 511 -16.78 -20.94 3.54
C ASP A 511 -16.35 -19.46 3.42
N MET A 512 -15.97 -18.99 2.23
CA MET A 512 -15.39 -17.66 2.02
C MET A 512 -16.19 -16.82 1.01
N ASN A 513 -16.83 -15.75 1.49
CA ASN A 513 -16.96 -14.52 0.70
C ASN A 513 -16.08 -13.50 1.38
N VAL A 514 -14.88 -13.26 0.85
CA VAL A 514 -14.02 -12.25 1.44
C VAL A 514 -13.72 -11.23 0.35
N GLU A 515 -14.02 -9.95 0.61
CA GLU A 515 -13.81 -8.81 -0.29
C GLU A 515 -12.33 -8.45 -0.43
N LEU A 516 -11.83 -8.38 -1.67
CA LEU A 516 -10.42 -8.11 -1.98
C LEU A 516 -9.90 -6.87 -1.26
N SER A 517 -8.73 -7.00 -0.61
CA SER A 517 -8.09 -5.88 0.07
C SER A 517 -7.52 -4.92 -0.97
N GLN A 518 -8.35 -3.96 -1.38
CA GLN A 518 -7.96 -2.95 -2.36
C GLN A 518 -6.88 -2.00 -1.82
N GLY A 519 -6.58 -2.04 -0.51
CA GLY A 519 -5.63 -1.15 0.17
C GLY A 519 -4.16 -1.55 0.10
N SER A 520 -3.83 -2.78 -0.32
CA SER A 520 -2.48 -3.33 -0.15
C SER A 520 -1.53 -3.02 -1.31
N HIS A 521 -0.22 -3.05 -1.04
CA HIS A 521 0.81 -2.99 -2.08
C HIS A 521 0.68 -4.08 -3.14
N PHE A 522 0.23 -5.28 -2.76
CA PHE A 522 -0.06 -6.36 -3.70
C PHE A 522 -1.11 -5.94 -4.73
N PHE A 523 -2.21 -5.33 -4.28
CA PHE A 523 -3.29 -4.90 -5.16
C PHE A 523 -2.86 -3.79 -6.12
N HIS A 524 -2.02 -2.87 -5.62
CA HIS A 524 -1.40 -1.87 -6.47
C HIS A 524 -0.63 -2.50 -7.64
N ASN A 525 0.18 -3.50 -7.36
CA ASN A 525 0.95 -4.16 -8.41
C ASN A 525 0.05 -4.86 -9.44
N VAL A 526 -1.05 -5.49 -9.02
CA VAL A 526 -2.04 -6.08 -9.95
C VAL A 526 -2.55 -5.05 -10.97
N ILE A 527 -3.00 -3.88 -10.50
CA ILE A 527 -3.51 -2.81 -11.37
C ILE A 527 -2.40 -2.29 -12.29
N SER A 528 -1.24 -2.07 -11.68
CA SER A 528 -0.21 -1.22 -12.23
C SER A 528 0.66 -1.99 -13.25
N PHE A 529 0.81 -3.32 -13.10
CA PHE A 529 1.31 -4.24 -14.14
C PHE A 529 0.22 -4.72 -15.12
N GLN A 530 -1.00 -4.22 -14.99
CA GLN A 530 -2.15 -4.58 -15.83
C GLN A 530 -2.34 -6.10 -15.88
N VAL A 531 -2.31 -6.73 -14.71
CA VAL A 531 -2.60 -8.16 -14.57
C VAL A 531 -4.11 -8.33 -14.57
N GLY A 532 -4.60 -9.21 -15.44
CA GLY A 532 -6.01 -9.58 -15.43
C GLY A 532 -6.32 -10.35 -14.16
N TYR A 533 -7.36 -9.98 -13.42
CA TYR A 533 -7.67 -10.62 -12.15
C TYR A 533 -9.11 -11.12 -12.14
N PHE A 534 -9.34 -12.38 -11.82
CA PHE A 534 -10.66 -13.01 -11.86
C PHE A 534 -10.98 -13.56 -10.48
N SER A 535 -12.11 -13.15 -9.91
CA SER A 535 -12.70 -13.79 -8.73
C SER A 535 -13.76 -14.78 -9.19
N VAL A 536 -13.50 -16.08 -9.06
CA VAL A 536 -14.46 -17.13 -9.43
C VAL A 536 -15.02 -17.72 -8.15
N ARG A 537 -16.32 -17.53 -7.93
CA ARG A 537 -16.99 -18.08 -6.74
C ARG A 537 -17.16 -19.59 -6.89
N HIS A 538 -17.09 -20.33 -5.77
CA HIS A 538 -17.36 -21.78 -5.80
C HIS A 538 -18.75 -22.10 -6.37
N SER A 539 -19.73 -21.23 -6.12
CA SER A 539 -21.11 -21.34 -6.60
C SER A 539 -21.36 -20.63 -7.95
N ASP A 540 -20.32 -20.14 -8.62
CA ASP A 540 -20.46 -19.38 -9.86
C ASP A 540 -20.99 -20.28 -10.99
N PRO A 541 -22.04 -19.89 -11.73
CA PRO A 541 -22.56 -20.67 -12.85
C PRO A 541 -21.52 -20.96 -13.95
N TYR A 542 -20.49 -20.13 -14.10
CA TYR A 542 -19.50 -20.31 -15.17
C TYR A 542 -18.38 -21.29 -14.81
N GLY A 543 -18.00 -21.35 -13.52
CA GLY A 543 -17.03 -22.29 -12.96
C GLY A 543 -15.66 -22.32 -13.64
N ILE A 544 -14.82 -23.27 -13.23
CA ILE A 544 -13.55 -23.60 -13.90
C ILE A 544 -13.64 -25.02 -14.43
N LYS A 545 -13.27 -25.21 -15.70
CA LYS A 545 -13.20 -26.54 -16.34
C LYS A 545 -11.94 -27.30 -15.94
N TRP A 546 -11.87 -27.71 -14.67
CA TRP A 546 -10.74 -28.46 -14.10
C TRP A 546 -10.37 -29.70 -14.92
N GLU A 547 -11.35 -30.48 -15.35
CA GLU A 547 -11.11 -31.69 -16.17
C GLU A 547 -10.39 -31.38 -17.48
N TRP A 548 -10.61 -30.20 -18.07
CA TRP A 548 -9.92 -29.79 -19.29
C TRP A 548 -8.47 -29.40 -18.98
N ILE A 549 -8.24 -28.65 -17.89
CA ILE A 549 -6.90 -28.21 -17.46
C ILE A 549 -6.04 -29.42 -17.11
N GLU A 550 -6.58 -30.39 -16.37
CA GLU A 550 -5.86 -31.59 -15.91
C GLU A 550 -5.45 -32.54 -17.04
N LYS A 551 -6.14 -32.50 -18.19
CA LYS A 551 -5.80 -33.29 -19.38
C LYS A 551 -4.67 -32.68 -20.23
N GLN A 552 -4.26 -31.44 -19.95
CA GLN A 552 -3.19 -30.78 -20.68
C GLN A 552 -1.82 -31.38 -20.35
N LYS A 553 -0.83 -31.16 -21.22
CA LYS A 553 0.51 -31.68 -21.02
C LYS A 553 1.17 -31.03 -19.80
N THR A 554 1.50 -31.84 -18.79
CA THR A 554 2.30 -31.40 -17.63
C THR A 554 3.73 -31.06 -18.05
N ILE A 555 4.18 -29.86 -17.66
CA ILE A 555 5.54 -29.36 -17.90
C ILE A 555 6.39 -29.42 -16.63
N ALA A 556 5.78 -29.06 -15.50
CA ALA A 556 6.40 -29.12 -14.18
C ALA A 556 5.32 -29.40 -13.13
N GLU A 557 5.72 -30.08 -12.05
CA GLU A 557 4.83 -30.40 -10.94
C GLU A 557 5.64 -30.41 -9.65
N THR A 558 5.11 -29.75 -8.62
CA THR A 558 5.63 -29.75 -7.25
C THR A 558 4.67 -30.51 -6.33
N GLN A 559 4.80 -30.35 -5.01
CA GLN A 559 3.85 -30.95 -4.07
C GLN A 559 2.43 -30.41 -4.27
N PHE A 560 2.27 -29.10 -4.38
CA PHE A 560 0.95 -28.46 -4.44
C PHE A 560 0.62 -27.76 -5.75
N VAL A 561 1.61 -27.47 -6.59
CA VAL A 561 1.43 -26.68 -7.81
C VAL A 561 1.71 -27.54 -9.04
N ARG A 562 0.93 -27.35 -10.10
CA ARG A 562 1.19 -27.96 -11.41
C ARG A 562 1.21 -26.88 -12.50
N GLN A 563 2.19 -26.98 -13.39
CA GLN A 563 2.26 -26.24 -14.64
C GLN A 563 1.86 -27.16 -15.79
N VAL A 564 0.86 -26.73 -16.57
CA VAL A 564 0.44 -27.42 -17.79
C VAL A 564 0.51 -26.49 -18.99
N ARG A 565 0.59 -27.08 -20.18
CA ARG A 565 0.68 -26.35 -21.45
C ARG A 565 -0.31 -26.87 -22.48
N PRO A 566 -1.40 -26.15 -22.75
CA PRO A 566 -2.25 -26.39 -23.91
C PRO A 566 -1.50 -26.27 -25.26
N PRO A 567 -2.01 -26.94 -26.31
CA PRO A 567 -1.41 -26.88 -27.64
C PRO A 567 -1.53 -25.49 -28.30
N ALA A 568 -2.58 -24.74 -27.99
CA ALA A 568 -2.80 -23.38 -28.46
C ALA A 568 -2.67 -22.36 -27.31
N SER A 569 -2.42 -21.10 -27.66
CA SER A 569 -2.44 -20.00 -26.69
C SER A 569 -3.87 -19.65 -26.31
N LEU A 570 -4.07 -19.38 -25.02
CA LEU A 570 -5.33 -18.93 -24.46
C LEU A 570 -5.67 -17.52 -24.95
N LYS A 571 -6.96 -17.27 -25.09
CA LYS A 571 -7.53 -15.94 -25.36
C LYS A 571 -8.33 -15.47 -24.16
N ILE A 572 -7.87 -14.39 -23.54
CA ILE A 572 -8.52 -13.78 -22.37
C ILE A 572 -9.08 -12.43 -22.79
N LYS A 573 -10.36 -12.20 -22.51
CA LYS A 573 -11.02 -10.90 -22.65
C LYS A 573 -11.46 -10.43 -21.28
N ILE A 574 -11.19 -9.17 -20.99
CA ILE A 574 -11.55 -8.53 -19.73
C ILE A 574 -12.24 -7.21 -20.04
N ASP A 575 -13.52 -7.13 -19.74
CA ASP A 575 -14.34 -5.93 -19.73
C ASP A 575 -14.40 -5.41 -18.29
N GLY A 576 -13.48 -4.51 -17.96
CA GLY A 576 -13.40 -3.92 -16.63
C GLY A 576 -14.55 -2.97 -16.29
N ARG A 577 -15.34 -2.53 -17.29
CA ARG A 577 -16.48 -1.62 -17.08
C ARG A 577 -17.72 -2.38 -16.62
N ASN A 578 -18.01 -3.51 -17.26
CA ASN A 578 -19.10 -4.39 -16.88
C ASN A 578 -18.67 -5.48 -15.88
N ARG A 579 -17.37 -5.50 -15.51
CA ARG A 579 -16.75 -6.50 -14.63
C ARG A 579 -16.87 -7.92 -15.15
N ARG A 580 -16.88 -8.11 -16.46
CA ARG A 580 -17.00 -9.42 -17.10
C ARG A 580 -15.68 -9.84 -17.71
N GLY A 581 -15.28 -11.08 -17.47
CA GLY A 581 -14.13 -11.64 -18.13
C GLY A 581 -14.36 -13.08 -18.54
N VAL A 582 -13.68 -13.48 -19.61
CA VAL A 582 -13.73 -14.84 -20.14
C VAL A 582 -12.32 -15.30 -20.55
N ILE A 583 -11.99 -16.53 -20.20
CA ILE A 583 -10.77 -17.24 -20.59
C ILE A 583 -11.19 -18.35 -21.56
N LEU A 584 -10.69 -18.26 -22.79
CA LEU A 584 -11.01 -19.17 -23.89
C LEU A 584 -9.77 -20.00 -24.26
N GLN A 585 -10.03 -21.23 -24.69
CA GLN A 585 -9.03 -22.17 -25.22
C GLN A 585 -8.36 -21.72 -26.51
#